data_AF-A0A5B6WRC6-F1
#
_entry.id   AF-A0A5B6WRC6-F1
#
_cell.length_a   1.000
_cell.length_b   1.000
_cell.length_c   1.000
_cell.angle_alpha   90.00
_cell.angle_beta   90.00
_cell.angle_gamma   90.00
#
_symmetry.space_group_name_H-M   'P 1'
#
loop_
_entity.id
_entity.type
_entity.pdbx_description
1 polymer ?
#
loop_
_entity_poly.entity_id
_entity_poly.type
_entity_poly.pdbx_seq_one_letter_code
_entity_poly.pdbx_strand_id
1 'polypeptide(L)'
;MRLCIDYRQLNKVTVKNKYPSSRIGDLFDQLRRATVFSKIDLRSRYYQLRDIPKTAFKTRYGHYEFLVMHFGLTNASAIFMDLMNHIFRPYLDKFVVNEHAEYLSTVLQILREKQLYVKFSKSEFWLKEVGFWGHIVSGDGIRVDPSKIKAIVEWKPPRNVTKVRSFLGLVGYYRRFVKGFSMIATPITRLLQKDVKFDWSEKCQQSFEKLKALLTKAPVLVQPGLTVTHP
;
A
#
# COMPACT_ATOMS: atom_id res chain seq x y z
N MET A 1 -15.53 -21.50 -7.20
CA MET A 1 -15.71 -21.62 -5.72
C MET A 1 -14.33 -21.55 -5.06
N ARG A 2 -14.15 -20.89 -3.90
CA ARG A 2 -12.85 -20.78 -3.19
C ARG A 2 -13.03 -21.21 -1.73
N LEU A 3 -12.17 -22.08 -1.23
CA LEU A 3 -12.17 -22.50 0.17
C LEU A 3 -11.70 -21.34 1.06
N CYS A 4 -12.51 -20.97 2.04
CA CYS A 4 -12.21 -19.94 3.04
C CYS A 4 -12.44 -20.54 4.43
N ILE A 5 -11.37 -20.66 5.21
CA ILE A 5 -11.45 -21.11 6.59
C ILE A 5 -11.61 -19.91 7.50
N ASP A 6 -12.58 -19.97 8.42
CA ASP A 6 -12.84 -18.91 9.38
C ASP A 6 -11.89 -19.00 10.59
N TYR A 7 -10.77 -18.30 10.50
CA TYR A 7 -9.78 -18.21 11.58
C TYR A 7 -10.08 -17.10 12.61
N ARG A 8 -11.28 -16.49 12.63
CA ARG A 8 -11.56 -15.35 13.54
C ARG A 8 -11.28 -15.65 15.01
N GLN A 9 -11.63 -16.84 15.50
CA GLN A 9 -11.38 -17.21 16.90
C GLN A 9 -9.91 -17.48 17.16
N LEU A 10 -9.23 -18.19 16.24
CA LEU A 10 -7.79 -18.41 16.31
C LEU A 10 -7.03 -17.07 16.36
N ASN A 11 -7.39 -16.13 15.47
CA ASN A 11 -6.76 -14.82 15.40
C ASN A 11 -6.91 -13.97 16.67
N LYS A 12 -7.93 -14.22 17.52
CA LYS A 12 -8.09 -13.51 18.80
C LYS A 12 -7.09 -13.98 19.84
N VAL A 13 -6.76 -15.27 19.85
CA VAL A 13 -5.84 -15.89 20.82
C VAL A 13 -4.39 -15.89 20.32
N THR A 14 -4.16 -15.65 19.04
CA THR A 14 -2.82 -15.50 18.46
C THR A 14 -2.19 -14.17 18.84
N VAL A 15 -0.99 -14.21 19.41
CA VAL A 15 -0.18 -13.01 19.67
C VAL A 15 0.12 -12.30 18.36
N LYS A 16 -0.27 -11.03 18.27
CA LYS A 16 -0.12 -10.22 17.04
C LYS A 16 1.33 -9.81 16.85
N ASN A 17 1.91 -10.18 15.71
CA ASN A 17 3.21 -9.68 15.29
C ASN A 17 3.09 -8.20 14.88
N LYS A 18 3.71 -7.32 15.65
CA LYS A 18 3.78 -5.87 15.37
C LYS A 18 4.97 -5.59 14.44
N TYR A 19 4.91 -6.10 13.22
CA TYR A 19 5.93 -5.79 12.22
C TYR A 19 5.90 -4.29 11.89
N PRO A 20 7.03 -3.57 11.95
CA PRO A 20 7.06 -2.15 11.63
C PRO A 20 6.77 -1.95 10.14
N SER A 21 5.64 -1.30 9.83
CA SER A 21 5.39 -0.86 8.46
C SER A 21 6.24 0.37 8.18
N SER A 22 7.08 0.30 7.14
CA SER A 22 7.77 1.47 6.61
C SER A 22 6.76 2.55 6.25
N ARG A 23 7.11 3.82 6.44
CA ARG A 23 6.26 4.91 5.97
C ARG A 23 6.42 4.99 4.46
N ILE A 24 5.32 5.26 3.78
CA ILE A 24 5.32 5.41 2.31
C ILE A 24 6.25 6.53 1.83
N GLY A 25 6.49 7.57 2.65
CA GLY A 25 7.45 8.63 2.34
C GLY A 25 8.87 8.07 2.19
N ASP A 26 9.33 7.32 3.19
CA ASP A 26 10.66 6.72 3.22
C ASP A 26 10.91 5.81 2.00
N LEU A 27 9.90 5.02 1.61
CA LEU A 27 9.98 4.15 0.42
C LEU A 27 10.01 4.93 -0.89
N PHE A 28 9.31 6.06 -0.95
CA PHE A 28 9.43 6.95 -2.09
C PHE A 28 10.84 7.53 -2.18
N ASP A 29 11.45 7.92 -1.07
CA ASP A 29 12.80 8.51 -1.06
C ASP A 29 13.86 7.55 -1.61
N GLN A 30 13.67 6.24 -1.43
CA GLN A 30 14.49 5.20 -2.05
C GLN A 30 14.34 5.13 -3.58
N LEU A 31 13.15 5.44 -4.12
CA LEU A 31 12.85 5.39 -5.55
C LEU A 31 13.26 6.67 -6.30
N ARG A 32 13.86 7.65 -5.61
CA ARG A 32 14.08 9.00 -6.13
C ARG A 32 14.88 9.10 -7.42
N ARG A 33 15.79 8.17 -7.66
CA ARG A 33 16.64 8.20 -8.86
C ARG A 33 16.22 7.16 -9.91
N ALA A 34 15.20 6.36 -9.62
CA ALA A 34 14.77 5.30 -10.51
C ALA A 34 14.01 5.88 -11.71
N THR A 35 14.42 5.48 -12.91
CA THR A 35 13.76 5.84 -14.18
C THR A 35 13.12 4.62 -14.85
N VAL A 36 13.54 3.42 -14.45
CA VAL A 36 13.04 2.12 -14.90
C VAL A 36 12.57 1.34 -13.70
N PHE A 37 11.37 0.77 -13.80
CA PHE A 37 10.71 0.04 -12.73
C PHE A 37 10.36 -1.37 -13.17
N SER A 38 10.33 -2.30 -12.23
CA SER A 38 9.76 -3.64 -12.44
C SER A 38 9.05 -4.09 -11.18
N LYS A 39 7.95 -4.80 -11.38
CA LYS A 39 7.05 -5.26 -10.35
C LYS A 39 6.90 -6.76 -10.49
N ILE A 40 7.28 -7.46 -9.43
CA ILE A 40 7.25 -8.91 -9.39
C ILE A 40 6.11 -9.33 -8.46
N ASP A 41 5.13 -10.06 -8.98
CA ASP A 41 4.03 -10.61 -8.19
C ASP A 41 4.35 -12.07 -7.85
N LEU A 42 4.40 -12.42 -6.56
CA LEU A 42 4.61 -13.82 -6.15
C LEU A 42 3.31 -14.63 -6.24
N ARG A 43 3.39 -15.83 -6.81
CA ARG A 43 2.25 -16.75 -6.94
C ARG A 43 1.79 -17.18 -5.57
N SER A 44 0.54 -16.93 -5.19
CA SER A 44 -0.03 -17.54 -3.98
C SER A 44 0.85 -17.33 -2.73
N ARG A 45 1.43 -16.12 -2.57
CA ARG A 45 2.52 -15.77 -1.63
C ARG A 45 2.55 -16.49 -0.28
N TYR A 46 1.40 -16.69 0.37
CA TYR A 46 1.32 -17.38 1.67
C TYR A 46 1.50 -18.89 1.57
N TYR A 47 0.96 -19.52 0.52
CA TYR A 47 1.09 -20.97 0.30
C TYR A 47 2.52 -21.41 -0.03
N GLN A 48 3.44 -20.47 -0.23
CA GLN A 48 4.87 -20.76 -0.43
C GLN A 48 5.64 -20.80 0.91
N LEU A 49 5.01 -20.35 2.00
CA LEU A 49 5.61 -20.34 3.33
C LEU A 49 5.12 -21.55 4.11
N ARG A 50 6.04 -22.28 4.74
CA ARG A 50 5.66 -23.29 5.72
C ARG A 50 5.20 -22.61 7.01
N ASP A 51 4.04 -23.00 7.50
CA ASP A 51 3.47 -22.57 8.77
C ASP A 51 2.58 -23.70 9.27
N ILE A 52 2.76 -24.14 10.51
CA ILE A 52 2.27 -25.47 10.94
C ILE A 52 1.46 -25.46 12.24
N PRO A 53 1.65 -24.60 13.27
CA PRO A 53 0.80 -24.74 14.44
C PRO A 53 -0.59 -24.12 14.26
N LYS A 54 -1.62 -24.94 14.51
CA LYS A 54 -3.01 -24.51 14.81
C LYS A 54 -3.89 -24.12 13.61
N THR A 55 -3.59 -24.60 12.41
CA THR A 55 -4.42 -24.36 11.20
C THR A 55 -5.43 -25.46 10.90
N ALA A 56 -5.61 -26.43 11.81
CA ALA A 56 -6.55 -27.53 11.63
C ALA A 56 -7.99 -27.04 11.41
N PHE A 57 -8.67 -27.63 10.44
CA PHE A 57 -10.07 -27.36 10.09
C PHE A 57 -10.83 -28.67 9.88
N LYS A 58 -12.15 -28.62 10.07
CA LYS A 58 -13.04 -29.76 9.90
C LYS A 58 -13.83 -29.62 8.60
N THR A 59 -13.96 -30.72 7.88
CA THR A 59 -14.91 -30.88 6.78
C THR A 59 -15.85 -32.06 7.07
N ARG A 60 -16.83 -32.30 6.21
CA ARG A 60 -17.70 -33.50 6.32
C ARG A 60 -16.92 -34.83 6.20
N TYR A 61 -15.71 -34.79 5.64
CA TYR A 61 -14.89 -35.97 5.36
C TYR A 61 -13.75 -36.18 6.37
N GLY A 62 -13.59 -35.29 7.34
CA GLY A 62 -12.55 -35.43 8.35
C GLY A 62 -11.90 -34.11 8.73
N HIS A 63 -10.82 -34.24 9.49
CA HIS A 63 -9.99 -33.13 9.95
C HIS A 63 -8.76 -33.03 9.07
N TYR A 64 -8.43 -31.81 8.68
CA TYR A 64 -7.30 -31.51 7.81
C TYR A 64 -6.56 -30.31 8.39
N GLU A 65 -5.28 -30.18 8.08
CA GLU A 65 -4.48 -29.01 8.42
C GLU A 65 -3.69 -28.56 7.19
N PHE A 66 -3.28 -27.30 7.17
CA PHE A 66 -2.41 -26.82 6.12
C PHE A 66 -0.95 -26.96 6.56
N LEU A 67 -0.12 -27.51 5.67
CA LEU A 67 1.34 -27.57 5.84
C LEU A 67 2.03 -26.24 5.47
N VAL A 68 1.25 -25.31 4.92
CA VAL A 68 1.68 -24.01 4.43
C VAL A 68 0.75 -22.94 4.97
N MET A 69 1.23 -21.70 5.02
CA MET A 69 0.46 -20.58 5.52
C MET A 69 -0.77 -20.32 4.65
N HIS A 70 -1.94 -20.31 5.28
CA HIS A 70 -3.20 -20.06 4.60
C HIS A 70 -3.66 -18.60 4.74
N PHE A 71 -4.43 -18.14 3.77
CA PHE A 71 -5.20 -16.90 3.87
C PHE A 71 -6.10 -16.90 5.11
N GLY A 72 -6.16 -15.76 5.81
CA GLY A 72 -7.04 -15.53 6.96
C GLY A 72 -6.31 -15.47 8.30
N LEU A 73 -5.04 -15.90 8.37
CA LEU A 73 -4.23 -15.82 9.59
C LEU A 73 -3.75 -14.38 9.83
N THR A 74 -3.87 -13.89 11.07
CA THR A 74 -3.54 -12.50 11.44
C THR A 74 -2.08 -12.13 11.18
N ASN A 75 -1.13 -13.05 11.37
CA ASN A 75 0.30 -12.77 11.22
C ASN A 75 0.83 -13.04 9.81
N ALA A 76 0.01 -13.52 8.87
CA ALA A 76 0.49 -13.98 7.57
C ALA A 76 1.23 -12.91 6.77
N SER A 77 0.70 -11.68 6.76
CA SER A 77 1.36 -10.57 6.06
C SER A 77 2.65 -10.15 6.76
N ALA A 78 2.70 -10.16 8.08
CA ALA A 78 3.88 -9.76 8.85
C ALA A 78 5.03 -10.74 8.64
N ILE A 79 4.76 -12.05 8.70
CA ILE A 79 5.75 -13.10 8.46
C ILE A 79 6.27 -13.04 7.02
N PHE A 80 5.38 -12.82 6.04
CA PHE A 80 5.79 -12.66 4.65
C PHE A 80 6.68 -11.43 4.46
N MET A 81 6.32 -10.28 5.04
CA MET A 81 7.13 -9.06 4.96
C MET A 81 8.49 -9.22 5.64
N ASP A 82 8.53 -9.90 6.80
CA ASP A 82 9.77 -10.21 7.50
C ASP A 82 10.70 -11.07 6.65
N LEU A 83 10.17 -12.12 6.01
CA LEU A 83 10.93 -12.93 5.06
C LEU A 83 11.47 -12.09 3.89
N MET A 84 10.61 -11.31 3.22
CA MET A 84 11.03 -10.48 2.08
C MET A 84 12.13 -9.52 2.50
N ASN A 85 11.96 -8.84 3.63
CA ASN A 85 12.98 -7.92 4.13
C ASN A 85 14.24 -8.66 4.53
N HIS A 86 14.17 -9.84 5.13
CA HIS A 86 15.36 -10.64 5.47
C HIS A 86 16.15 -11.08 4.22
N ILE A 87 15.49 -11.64 3.20
CA ILE A 87 16.17 -12.15 1.99
C ILE A 87 16.71 -11.01 1.11
N PHE A 88 16.01 -9.87 1.03
CA PHE A 88 16.40 -8.75 0.20
C PHE A 88 17.22 -7.69 0.96
N ARG A 89 17.32 -7.75 2.30
CA ARG A 89 18.08 -6.79 3.13
C ARG A 89 19.45 -6.44 2.55
N PRO A 90 20.26 -7.42 2.08
CA PRO A 90 21.58 -7.11 1.57
C PRO A 90 21.58 -6.34 0.25
N TYR A 91 20.43 -6.19 -0.41
CA TYR A 91 20.28 -5.59 -1.74
C TYR A 91 19.38 -4.35 -1.73
N LEU A 92 18.69 -4.08 -0.61
CA LEU A 92 18.02 -2.81 -0.36
C LEU A 92 19.06 -1.69 -0.46
N ASP A 93 18.76 -0.64 -1.22
CA ASP A 93 19.58 0.56 -1.43
C ASP A 93 20.93 0.36 -2.16
N LYS A 94 21.26 -0.84 -2.65
CA LYS A 94 22.56 -1.09 -3.30
C LYS A 94 22.64 -0.71 -4.77
N PHE A 95 21.53 -0.74 -5.51
CA PHE A 95 21.58 -0.59 -6.97
C PHE A 95 21.08 0.79 -7.40
N VAL A 96 22.01 1.56 -7.95
CA VAL A 96 21.80 2.92 -8.44
C VAL A 96 21.60 2.86 -9.95
N VAL A 97 20.36 3.06 -10.39
CA VAL A 97 19.88 3.68 -11.66
C VAL A 97 20.32 3.09 -13.02
N ASN A 98 21.49 2.48 -13.18
CA ASN A 98 22.04 2.13 -14.50
C ASN A 98 22.13 0.64 -14.80
N GLU A 99 21.81 -0.24 -13.84
CA GLU A 99 21.96 -1.69 -13.96
C GLU A 99 20.65 -2.43 -13.65
N HIS A 100 19.52 -1.96 -14.19
CA HIS A 100 18.20 -2.55 -13.90
C HIS A 100 18.15 -4.05 -14.26
N ALA A 101 18.81 -4.46 -15.34
CA ALA A 101 18.89 -5.85 -15.76
C ALA A 101 19.65 -6.72 -14.74
N GLU A 102 20.77 -6.25 -14.20
CA GLU A 102 21.57 -6.97 -13.21
C GLU A 102 20.85 -7.05 -11.87
N TYR A 103 20.19 -5.95 -11.46
CA TYR A 103 19.35 -5.93 -10.28
C TYR A 103 18.23 -6.97 -10.38
N LEU A 104 17.54 -7.00 -11.52
CA LEU A 104 16.47 -7.96 -11.72
C LEU A 104 17.00 -9.39 -11.76
N SER A 105 18.13 -9.63 -12.44
CA SER A 105 18.78 -10.95 -12.46
C SER A 105 19.08 -11.43 -11.03
N THR A 106 19.64 -10.56 -10.20
CA THR A 106 19.91 -10.83 -8.77
C THR A 106 18.63 -11.16 -8.01
N VAL A 107 17.58 -10.34 -8.17
CA VAL A 107 16.28 -10.57 -7.51
C VAL A 107 15.68 -11.91 -7.92
N LEU A 108 15.67 -12.23 -9.22
CA LEU A 108 15.15 -13.50 -9.73
C LEU A 108 15.98 -14.70 -9.26
N GLN A 109 17.31 -14.54 -9.16
CA GLN A 109 18.20 -15.58 -8.66
C GLN A 109 17.93 -15.89 -7.17
N ILE A 110 17.80 -14.85 -6.32
CA ILE A 110 17.43 -15.02 -4.91
C ILE A 110 16.08 -15.73 -4.77
N LEU A 111 15.08 -15.31 -5.56
CA LEU A 111 13.76 -15.94 -5.55
C LEU A 111 13.85 -17.42 -5.95
N ARG A 112 14.69 -17.75 -6.95
CA ARG A 112 14.93 -19.13 -7.37
C ARG A 112 15.58 -19.96 -6.26
N GLU A 113 16.61 -19.45 -5.61
CA GLU A 113 17.32 -20.11 -4.50
C GLU A 113 16.41 -20.35 -3.29
N LYS A 114 15.52 -19.40 -2.99
CA LYS A 114 14.53 -19.51 -1.91
C LYS A 114 13.26 -20.25 -2.31
N GLN A 115 13.20 -20.81 -3.53
CA GLN A 115 12.03 -21.50 -4.09
C GLN A 115 10.75 -20.66 -4.01
N LEU A 116 10.89 -19.35 -4.22
CA LEU A 116 9.80 -18.38 -4.27
C LEU A 116 9.38 -18.14 -5.72
N TYR A 117 8.22 -18.69 -6.08
CA TYR A 117 7.69 -18.67 -7.44
C TYR A 117 6.95 -17.38 -7.76
N VAL A 118 7.37 -16.76 -8.86
CA VAL A 118 6.77 -15.55 -9.44
C VAL A 118 5.57 -15.95 -10.31
N LYS A 119 4.52 -15.13 -10.28
CA LYS A 119 3.42 -15.17 -11.24
C LYS A 119 3.72 -14.20 -12.38
N PHE A 120 4.30 -14.74 -13.46
CA PHE A 120 4.70 -13.96 -14.62
C PHE A 120 3.55 -13.12 -15.21
N SER A 121 2.34 -13.68 -15.33
CA SER A 121 1.16 -12.98 -15.86
C SER A 121 0.64 -11.79 -15.04
N LYS A 122 1.21 -11.55 -13.85
CA LYS A 122 0.93 -10.38 -13.01
C LYS A 122 2.16 -9.52 -12.73
N SER A 123 3.30 -9.94 -13.26
CA SER A 123 4.56 -9.21 -13.13
C SER A 123 4.73 -8.30 -14.33
N GLU A 124 5.27 -7.11 -14.09
CA GLU A 124 5.40 -6.05 -15.07
C GLU A 124 6.84 -5.57 -15.06
N PHE A 125 7.41 -5.31 -16.24
CA PHE A 125 8.84 -5.30 -16.44
C PHE A 125 9.22 -4.08 -17.30
N TRP A 126 10.33 -3.41 -16.95
CA TRP A 126 10.94 -2.30 -17.69
C TRP A 126 9.97 -1.15 -17.94
N LEU A 127 9.20 -0.80 -16.91
CA LEU A 127 8.23 0.27 -16.96
C LEU A 127 8.90 1.63 -16.74
N LYS A 128 8.41 2.67 -17.43
CA LYS A 128 8.80 4.07 -17.17
C LYS A 128 8.08 4.67 -15.96
N GLU A 129 6.92 4.13 -15.64
CA GLU A 129 6.14 4.49 -14.46
C GLU A 129 5.48 3.24 -13.86
N VAL A 130 5.29 3.21 -12.55
CA VAL A 130 4.69 2.07 -11.85
C VAL A 130 3.65 2.51 -10.84
N GLY A 131 2.53 1.79 -10.80
CA GLY A 131 1.53 1.93 -9.75
C GLY A 131 2.02 1.34 -8.43
N PHE A 132 2.17 2.18 -7.42
CA PHE A 132 2.65 1.79 -6.09
C PHE A 132 1.80 2.44 -4.99
N TRP A 133 1.12 1.62 -4.18
CA TRP A 133 0.30 2.05 -3.03
C TRP A 133 -0.66 3.22 -3.29
N GLY A 134 -1.34 3.21 -4.44
CA GLY A 134 -2.32 4.24 -4.82
C GLY A 134 -1.69 5.53 -5.34
N HIS A 135 -0.41 5.47 -5.72
CA HIS A 135 0.33 6.51 -6.43
C HIS A 135 0.91 5.93 -7.73
N ILE A 136 1.27 6.82 -8.65
CA ILE A 136 2.13 6.49 -9.78
C ILE A 136 3.50 7.09 -9.50
N VAL A 137 4.54 6.27 -9.61
CA VAL A 137 5.94 6.67 -9.47
C VAL A 137 6.59 6.62 -10.84
N SER A 138 7.24 7.71 -11.26
CA SER A 138 8.00 7.80 -12.51
C SER A 138 9.31 8.55 -12.27
N GLY A 139 10.17 8.62 -13.30
CA GLY A 139 11.39 9.45 -13.25
C GLY A 139 11.12 10.95 -13.04
N ASP A 140 9.92 11.43 -13.37
CA ASP A 140 9.52 12.83 -13.17
C ASP A 140 9.06 13.12 -11.72
N GLY A 141 8.82 12.07 -10.93
CA GLY A 141 8.36 12.16 -9.56
C GLY A 141 7.12 11.32 -9.29
N ILE A 142 6.35 11.73 -8.28
CA ILE A 142 5.23 10.94 -7.75
C ILE A 142 3.94 11.71 -7.95
N ARG A 143 2.92 11.03 -8.46
CA ARG A 143 1.56 11.57 -8.62
C ARG A 143 0.51 10.64 -8.03
N VAL A 144 -0.69 11.17 -7.80
CA VAL A 144 -1.83 10.36 -7.36
C VAL A 144 -2.29 9.47 -8.51
N ASP A 145 -2.62 8.21 -8.20
CA ASP A 145 -3.16 7.28 -9.18
C ASP A 145 -4.48 7.82 -9.78
N PRO A 146 -4.59 7.95 -11.12
CA PRO A 146 -5.80 8.45 -11.78
C PRO A 146 -7.09 7.70 -11.38
N SER A 147 -7.00 6.41 -11.09
CA SER A 147 -8.15 5.62 -10.61
C SER A 147 -8.64 6.09 -9.24
N LYS A 148 -7.73 6.57 -8.39
CA LYS A 148 -8.03 7.13 -7.07
C LYS A 148 -8.59 8.54 -7.19
N ILE A 149 -8.05 9.34 -8.12
CA ILE A 149 -8.63 10.66 -8.45
C ILE A 149 -10.07 10.49 -8.93
N LYS A 150 -10.33 9.57 -9.87
CA LYS A 150 -11.68 9.30 -10.39
C LYS A 150 -12.66 8.95 -9.26
N ALA A 151 -12.26 8.04 -8.36
CA ALA A 151 -13.09 7.67 -7.22
C ALA A 151 -13.40 8.85 -6.26
N ILE A 152 -12.47 9.81 -6.13
CA ILE A 152 -12.67 11.02 -5.32
C ILE A 152 -13.59 12.02 -6.03
N VAL A 153 -13.45 12.18 -7.34
CA VAL A 153 -14.29 13.08 -8.15
C VAL A 153 -15.74 12.61 -8.17
N GLU A 154 -15.97 11.31 -8.33
CA GLU A 154 -17.30 10.69 -8.32
C GLU A 154 -17.90 10.56 -6.91
N TRP A 155 -17.13 10.89 -5.86
CA TRP A 155 -17.60 10.78 -4.49
C TRP A 155 -18.78 11.73 -4.24
N LYS A 156 -19.86 11.19 -3.69
CA LYS A 156 -21.07 11.95 -3.34
C LYS A 156 -20.91 12.61 -1.96
N PRO A 157 -21.51 13.78 -1.71
CA PRO A 157 -21.47 14.43 -0.40
C PRO A 157 -21.82 13.45 0.74
N PRO A 158 -20.94 13.30 1.75
CA PRO A 158 -21.19 12.45 2.91
C PRO A 158 -22.48 12.81 3.63
N ARG A 159 -23.27 11.79 4.00
CA ARG A 159 -24.55 11.97 4.71
C ARG A 159 -24.49 11.61 6.19
N ASN A 160 -23.33 11.19 6.69
CA ASN A 160 -23.12 10.86 8.09
C ASN A 160 -21.64 10.90 8.47
N VAL A 161 -21.36 10.90 9.77
CA VAL A 161 -20.00 10.93 10.36
C VAL A 161 -19.11 9.79 9.83
N THR A 162 -19.66 8.58 9.65
CA THR A 162 -18.91 7.44 9.12
C THR A 162 -18.41 7.71 7.70
N LYS A 163 -19.27 8.25 6.82
CA LYS A 163 -18.91 8.61 5.44
C LYS A 163 -17.95 9.80 5.40
N VAL A 164 -18.09 10.77 6.32
CA VAL A 164 -17.12 11.86 6.47
C VAL A 164 -15.74 11.31 6.83
N ARG A 165 -15.67 10.40 7.81
CA ARG A 165 -14.41 9.76 8.22
C ARG A 165 -13.78 8.98 7.08
N SER A 166 -14.57 8.24 6.30
CA SER A 166 -14.08 7.53 5.10
C SER A 166 -13.52 8.50 4.05
N PHE A 167 -14.25 9.58 3.74
CA PHE A 167 -13.81 10.59 2.78
C PHE A 167 -12.51 11.26 3.24
N LEU A 168 -12.49 11.82 4.46
CA LEU A 168 -11.32 12.47 5.04
C LEU A 168 -10.11 11.54 5.18
N GLY A 169 -10.33 10.25 5.45
CA GLY A 169 -9.27 9.24 5.44
C GLY A 169 -8.61 9.11 4.07
N LEU A 170 -9.43 9.04 3.00
CA LEU A 170 -8.93 8.93 1.63
C LEU A 170 -8.24 10.22 1.16
N VAL A 171 -8.90 11.38 1.28
CA VAL A 171 -8.28 12.65 0.84
C VAL A 171 -7.09 13.05 1.72
N GLY A 172 -7.14 12.68 3.01
CA GLY A 172 -6.06 12.89 3.96
C GLY A 172 -4.81 12.07 3.63
N TYR A 173 -4.96 10.88 3.05
CA TYR A 173 -3.83 10.09 2.54
C TYR A 173 -3.04 10.86 1.47
N TYR A 174 -3.74 11.67 0.66
CA TYR A 174 -3.16 12.51 -0.40
C TYR A 174 -2.89 13.96 0.03
N ARG A 175 -2.96 14.28 1.33
CA ARG A 175 -2.81 15.66 1.84
C ARG A 175 -1.55 16.40 1.35
N ARG A 176 -0.45 15.66 1.09
CA ARG A 176 0.83 16.23 0.63
C ARG A 176 0.74 16.90 -0.74
N PHE A 177 -0.25 16.52 -1.55
CA PHE A 177 -0.51 17.08 -2.88
C PHE A 177 -1.39 18.34 -2.83
N VAL A 178 -1.93 18.68 -1.66
CA VAL A 178 -2.92 19.76 -1.49
C VAL A 178 -2.36 20.82 -0.54
N LYS A 179 -1.90 21.93 -1.11
CA LYS A 179 -1.41 23.08 -0.33
C LYS A 179 -2.54 23.62 0.55
N GLY A 180 -2.27 23.76 1.86
CA GLY A 180 -3.26 24.23 2.83
C GLY A 180 -4.37 23.24 3.14
N PHE A 181 -4.18 21.94 2.91
CA PHE A 181 -5.19 20.89 3.15
C PHE A 181 -5.93 21.04 4.47
N SER A 182 -5.22 21.26 5.58
CA SER A 182 -5.83 21.35 6.92
C SER A 182 -6.84 22.50 7.02
N MET A 183 -6.53 23.66 6.43
CA MET A 183 -7.42 24.83 6.45
C MET A 183 -8.70 24.53 5.64
N ILE A 184 -8.54 23.89 4.48
CA ILE A 184 -9.67 23.55 3.59
C ILE A 184 -10.54 22.45 4.22
N ALA A 185 -9.94 21.45 4.84
CA ALA A 185 -10.67 20.34 5.45
C ALA A 185 -11.33 20.70 6.78
N THR A 186 -11.07 21.88 7.35
CA THR A 186 -11.54 22.27 8.68
C THR A 186 -13.07 22.18 8.84
N PRO A 187 -13.91 22.74 7.93
CA PRO A 187 -15.36 22.66 8.08
C PRO A 187 -15.89 21.22 8.11
N ILE A 188 -15.31 20.35 7.29
CA ILE A 188 -15.68 18.93 7.23
C ILE A 188 -15.18 18.17 8.48
N THR A 189 -13.99 18.52 8.98
CA THR A 189 -13.39 17.86 10.15
C THR A 189 -14.16 18.18 11.44
N ARG A 190 -14.79 19.35 11.53
CA ARG A 190 -15.68 19.71 12.66
C ARG A 190 -16.85 18.73 12.81
N LEU A 191 -17.34 18.14 11.72
CA LEU A 191 -18.40 17.12 11.75
C LEU A 191 -17.97 15.80 12.42
N LEU A 192 -16.68 15.64 12.75
CA LEU A 192 -16.16 14.48 13.49
C LEU A 192 -16.05 14.72 15.00
N GLN A 193 -16.26 15.95 15.47
CA GLN A 193 -16.14 16.29 16.89
C GLN A 193 -17.28 15.66 17.70
N LYS A 194 -16.98 15.34 18.97
CA LYS A 194 -18.02 14.92 19.92
C LYS A 194 -18.99 16.08 20.15
N ASP A 195 -20.25 15.76 20.36
CA ASP A 195 -21.34 16.70 20.68
C ASP A 195 -21.67 17.73 19.58
N VAL A 196 -21.11 17.56 18.38
CA VAL A 196 -21.49 18.35 17.19
C VAL A 196 -22.58 17.62 16.42
N LYS A 197 -23.74 18.27 16.24
CA LYS A 197 -24.80 17.76 15.36
C LYS A 197 -24.28 17.66 13.93
N PHE A 198 -24.55 16.55 13.27
CA PHE A 198 -24.21 16.39 11.86
C PHE A 198 -25.10 17.33 11.03
N ASP A 199 -24.51 18.40 10.52
CA ASP A 199 -25.14 19.35 9.62
C ASP A 199 -24.21 19.67 8.44
N TRP A 200 -24.60 19.23 7.24
CA TRP A 200 -23.80 19.44 6.04
C TRP A 200 -24.05 20.83 5.47
N SER A 201 -23.35 21.82 6.05
CA SER A 201 -23.48 23.23 5.65
C SER A 201 -22.86 23.52 4.28
N GLU A 202 -23.23 24.67 3.71
CA GLU A 202 -22.65 25.21 2.47
C GLU A 202 -21.11 25.31 2.54
N LYS A 203 -20.55 25.68 3.71
CA LYS A 203 -19.09 25.69 3.94
C LYS A 203 -18.47 24.29 3.83
N CYS A 204 -19.19 23.24 4.24
CA CYS A 204 -18.75 21.85 4.07
C CYS A 204 -18.78 21.46 2.59
N GLN A 205 -19.83 21.84 1.86
CA GLN A 205 -19.95 21.57 0.43
C GLN A 205 -18.85 22.26 -0.38
N GLN A 206 -18.58 23.54 -0.12
CA GLN A 206 -17.49 24.28 -0.75
C GLN A 206 -16.11 23.65 -0.46
N SER A 207 -15.88 23.27 0.79
CA SER A 207 -14.64 22.58 1.19
C SER A 207 -14.48 21.24 0.48
N PHE A 208 -15.58 20.50 0.34
CA PHE A 208 -15.62 19.18 -0.29
C PHE A 208 -15.27 19.27 -1.78
N GLU A 209 -15.93 20.15 -2.53
CA GLU A 209 -15.64 20.34 -3.95
C GLU A 209 -14.24 20.95 -4.17
N LYS A 210 -13.79 21.84 -3.29
CA LYS A 210 -12.43 22.39 -3.35
C LYS A 210 -11.36 21.31 -3.16
N LEU A 211 -11.53 20.40 -2.21
CA LEU A 211 -10.61 19.27 -2.00
C LEU A 211 -10.58 18.34 -3.22
N LYS A 212 -11.74 18.04 -3.81
CA LYS A 212 -11.83 17.24 -5.04
C LYS A 212 -11.09 17.91 -6.20
N ALA A 213 -11.36 19.19 -6.44
CA ALA A 213 -10.74 19.96 -7.52
C ALA A 213 -9.21 20.05 -7.38
N LEU A 214 -8.70 20.27 -6.17
CA LEU A 214 -7.25 20.36 -5.92
C LEU A 214 -6.54 19.02 -6.12
N LEU A 215 -7.20 17.90 -5.82
CA LEU A 215 -6.64 16.57 -6.07
C LEU A 215 -6.64 16.20 -7.55
N THR A 216 -7.61 16.69 -8.34
CA THR A 216 -7.57 16.55 -9.81
C THR A 216 -6.45 17.38 -10.44
N LYS A 217 -6.14 18.54 -9.87
CA LYS A 217 -5.05 19.43 -10.29
C LYS A 217 -3.75 19.18 -9.52
N ALA A 218 -3.65 18.05 -8.83
CA ALA A 218 -2.51 17.76 -7.97
C ALA A 218 -1.21 17.77 -8.78
N PRO A 219 -0.18 18.50 -8.33
CA PRO A 219 1.10 18.53 -9.03
C PRO A 219 1.80 17.18 -8.91
N VAL A 220 2.70 16.91 -9.86
CA VAL A 220 3.72 15.87 -9.66
C VAL A 220 4.64 16.35 -8.54
N LEU A 221 4.76 15.56 -7.48
CA LEU A 221 5.71 15.85 -6.42
C LEU A 221 7.07 15.35 -6.86
N VAL A 222 7.93 16.31 -7.18
CA VAL A 222 9.36 16.10 -7.35
C VAL A 222 9.97 15.96 -5.97
N GLN A 223 10.78 14.93 -5.78
CA GLN A 223 11.46 14.72 -4.52
C GLN A 223 12.65 15.69 -4.40
N PRO A 224 12.86 16.31 -3.22
CA PRO A 224 13.91 17.30 -3.06
C PRO A 224 15.27 16.72 -3.39
N GLY A 225 16.06 17.45 -4.19
CA GLY A 225 17.43 17.10 -4.52
C GLY A 225 18.30 17.11 -3.26
N LEU A 226 19.23 16.15 -3.16
CA LEU A 226 20.40 16.34 -2.32
C LEU A 226 21.27 17.30 -3.11
N THR A 227 21.34 18.56 -2.69
CA THR A 227 22.48 19.40 -3.05
C THR A 227 23.71 18.67 -2.56
N VAL A 228 24.47 18.08 -3.49
CA VAL A 228 25.80 17.60 -3.21
C VAL A 228 26.61 18.88 -2.95
N THR A 229 26.74 19.25 -1.68
CA THR A 229 27.82 20.14 -1.27
C THR A 229 29.10 19.33 -1.46
N HIS A 230 29.74 19.50 -2.61
CA HIS A 230 31.12 19.09 -2.77
C HIS A 230 31.95 19.91 -1.76
N PRO A 231 32.84 19.28 -0.97
CA PRO A 231 33.81 19.99 -0.15
C PRO A 231 34.79 20.79 -1.03
#